data_AF-A0A818EJE1-F1
#
_entry.id   AF-A0A818EJE1-F1
#
_cell.length_a   1.000
_cell.length_b   1.000
_cell.length_c   1.000
_cell.angle_alpha   90.00
_cell.angle_beta   90.00
_cell.angle_gamma   90.00
#
_symmetry.space_group_name_H-M   'P 1'
#
loop_
_entity.id
_entity.type
_entity.pdbx_description
1 polymer ?
#
loop_
_entity_poly.entity_id
_entity_poly.type
_entity_poly.pdbx_seq_one_letter_code
_entity_poly.pdbx_strand_id
1 'polypeptide(L)'
;MVDTISRVFLFDQALELIDEYEQSHNPSIPMYMSILSSARNAKNVSLSEKVFHCIESNFPNNESYLTSARILLANTYSLSGNKLMSSNVRMKLNQSSAKKVVGCSWTVVNGKVYRFRAHEKSNPYSSQIFEESTRLIDRLIKHGYKPDESWITRELNECETVESVLCGHSERLAIVFNLLQRPIPTRIQIVQSLRICGDCRKWKNYLI
;
A
#
# COMPACT_ATOMS: atom_id res chain seq x y z
N MET A 1 -19.57 2.40 -2.12
CA MET A 1 -19.91 3.46 -1.14
C MET A 1 -19.01 3.39 0.10
N VAL A 2 -18.95 2.25 0.82
CA VAL A 2 -18.04 2.05 1.97
C VAL A 2 -16.58 2.46 1.70
N ASP A 3 -15.98 2.04 0.57
CA ASP A 3 -14.59 2.42 0.22
C ASP A 3 -14.39 3.94 0.10
N THR A 4 -15.32 4.65 -0.53
CA THR A 4 -15.23 6.11 -0.72
C THR A 4 -15.30 6.85 0.62
N ILE A 5 -16.27 6.49 1.46
CA ILE A 5 -16.49 7.11 2.79
C ILE A 5 -15.29 6.83 3.71
N SER A 6 -14.79 5.59 3.69
CA SER A 6 -13.61 5.21 4.47
C SER A 6 -12.36 6.02 4.09
N ARG A 7 -12.17 6.33 2.80
CA ARG A 7 -11.00 7.08 2.31
C ARG A 7 -10.96 8.53 2.78
N VAL A 8 -12.11 9.10 3.13
CA VAL A 8 -12.24 10.44 3.74
C VAL A 8 -12.35 10.37 5.27
N PHE A 9 -12.07 9.19 5.85
CA PHE A 9 -12.01 8.94 7.29
C PHE A 9 -13.33 9.14 8.05
N LEU A 10 -14.46 9.07 7.36
CA LEU A 10 -15.79 9.04 7.95
C LEU A 10 -16.11 7.60 8.41
N PHE A 11 -15.35 7.11 9.38
CA PHE A 11 -15.36 5.69 9.76
C PHE A 11 -16.67 5.24 10.40
N ASP A 12 -17.30 6.09 11.19
CA ASP A 12 -18.57 5.77 11.84
C ASP A 12 -19.67 5.56 10.78
N GLN A 13 -19.79 6.48 9.82
CA GLN A 13 -20.70 6.34 8.68
C GLN A 13 -20.40 5.10 7.82
N ALA A 14 -19.12 4.75 7.68
CA ALA A 14 -18.73 3.55 6.92
C ALA A 14 -19.16 2.25 7.63
N LEU A 15 -19.13 2.25 8.97
CA LEU A 15 -19.60 1.14 9.79
C LEU A 15 -21.13 1.08 9.84
N GLU A 16 -21.81 2.21 10.05
CA GLU A 16 -23.27 2.32 9.99
C GLU A 16 -23.80 1.78 8.66
N LEU A 17 -23.14 2.10 7.55
CA LEU A 17 -23.52 1.58 6.25
C LEU A 17 -23.33 0.06 6.10
N ILE A 18 -22.34 -0.53 6.78
CA ILE A 18 -22.18 -1.99 6.83
C ILE A 18 -23.33 -2.58 7.66
N ASP A 19 -23.63 -1.99 8.81
CA ASP A 19 -24.68 -2.45 9.72
C ASP A 19 -26.07 -2.38 9.06
N GLU A 20 -26.38 -1.31 8.33
CA GLU A 20 -27.60 -1.18 7.51
C GLU A 20 -27.66 -2.23 6.39
N TYR A 21 -26.54 -2.47 5.71
CA TYR A 21 -26.47 -3.48 4.65
C TYR A 21 -26.70 -4.89 5.21
N GLU A 22 -26.16 -5.17 6.40
CA GLU A 22 -26.29 -6.45 7.11
C GLU A 22 -27.73 -6.85 7.42
N GLN A 23 -28.64 -5.88 7.54
CA GLN A 23 -30.07 -6.13 7.80
C GLN A 23 -30.77 -6.89 6.65
N SER A 24 -30.23 -6.83 5.43
CA SER A 24 -30.84 -7.42 4.24
C SER A 24 -29.90 -8.29 3.41
N HIS A 25 -28.59 -8.16 3.61
CA HIS A 25 -27.56 -8.83 2.82
C HIS A 25 -26.32 -9.12 3.68
N ASN A 26 -25.57 -10.17 3.39
CA ASN A 26 -24.31 -10.43 4.11
C ASN A 26 -23.21 -9.44 3.68
N PRO A 27 -22.58 -8.70 4.60
CA PRO A 27 -21.44 -7.87 4.27
C PRO A 27 -20.31 -8.68 3.62
N SER A 28 -19.59 -8.07 2.69
CA SER A 28 -18.49 -8.72 1.99
C SER A 28 -17.14 -8.35 2.61
N ILE A 29 -16.16 -9.26 2.55
CA ILE A 29 -14.79 -9.01 3.04
C ILE A 29 -14.18 -7.70 2.49
N PRO A 30 -14.35 -7.35 1.19
CA PRO A 30 -13.87 -6.08 0.65
C PRO A 30 -14.39 -4.83 1.35
N MET A 31 -15.60 -4.86 1.94
CA MET A 31 -16.16 -3.72 2.69
C MET A 31 -15.31 -3.47 3.95
N TYR A 32 -15.07 -4.49 4.77
CA TYR A 32 -14.22 -4.39 5.95
C TYR A 32 -12.76 -4.10 5.59
N MET A 33 -12.22 -4.73 4.55
CA MET A 33 -10.84 -4.46 4.09
C MET A 33 -10.66 -3.00 3.65
N SER A 34 -11.70 -2.38 3.08
CA SER A 34 -11.68 -0.98 2.70
C SER A 34 -11.60 -0.05 3.91
N ILE A 35 -12.31 -0.37 5.00
CA ILE A 35 -12.21 0.35 6.28
C ILE A 35 -10.83 0.11 6.90
N LEU A 36 -10.38 -1.13 7.03
CA LEU A 36 -9.09 -1.48 7.64
C LEU A 36 -7.90 -0.80 6.95
N SER A 37 -7.89 -0.81 5.61
CA SER A 37 -6.86 -0.11 4.82
C SER A 37 -6.90 1.41 5.03
N SER A 38 -8.08 1.98 5.34
CA SER A 38 -8.25 3.41 5.59
C SER A 38 -7.88 3.78 7.03
N ALA A 39 -8.26 2.95 8.00
CA ALA A 39 -7.87 3.05 9.40
C ALA A 39 -6.35 3.03 9.56
N ARG A 40 -5.67 2.13 8.84
CA ARG A 40 -4.19 2.13 8.72
C ARG A 40 -3.65 3.49 8.25
N ASN A 41 -4.24 4.07 7.19
CA ASN A 41 -3.79 5.36 6.67
C ASN A 41 -4.03 6.52 7.65
N ALA A 42 -5.06 6.42 8.50
CA ALA A 42 -5.33 7.33 9.60
C ALA A 42 -4.55 7.00 10.89
N LYS A 43 -3.73 5.93 10.89
CA LYS A 43 -3.01 5.42 12.08
C LYS A 43 -3.95 5.09 13.25
N ASN A 44 -5.19 4.71 12.96
CA ASN A 44 -6.21 4.41 13.97
C ASN A 44 -6.11 2.94 14.39
N VAL A 45 -5.38 2.68 15.48
CA VAL A 45 -5.14 1.33 16.02
C VAL A 45 -6.45 0.67 16.46
N SER A 46 -7.25 1.35 17.28
CA SER A 46 -8.49 0.80 17.85
C SER A 46 -9.47 0.36 16.75
N LEU A 47 -9.66 1.19 15.72
CA LEU A 47 -10.52 0.83 14.60
C LEU A 47 -9.93 -0.32 13.78
N SER A 48 -8.61 -0.33 13.55
CA SER A 48 -7.95 -1.43 12.83
C SER A 48 -8.11 -2.76 13.55
N GLU A 49 -7.97 -2.79 14.88
CA GLU A 49 -8.21 -3.99 15.71
C GLU A 49 -9.67 -4.43 15.64
N LYS A 50 -10.62 -3.49 15.83
CA LYS A 50 -12.07 -3.78 15.74
C LYS A 50 -12.43 -4.43 14.40
N VAL A 51 -12.03 -3.79 13.30
CA VAL A 51 -12.35 -4.28 11.94
C VAL A 51 -11.63 -5.59 11.64
N PHE A 52 -10.38 -5.74 12.10
CA PHE A 52 -9.66 -7.01 11.97
C PHE A 52 -10.40 -8.16 12.66
N HIS A 53 -10.87 -7.96 13.89
CA HIS A 53 -11.64 -8.97 14.62
C HIS A 53 -12.96 -9.30 13.92
N CYS A 54 -13.67 -8.30 13.37
CA CYS A 54 -14.85 -8.58 12.54
C CYS A 54 -14.51 -9.49 11.34
N ILE A 55 -13.39 -9.25 10.65
CA ILE A 55 -12.97 -10.10 9.52
C ILE A 55 -12.64 -11.52 10.00
N GLU A 56 -11.91 -11.64 11.11
CA GLU A 56 -11.50 -12.93 11.68
C GLU A 56 -12.69 -13.77 12.14
N SER A 57 -13.68 -13.16 12.79
CA SER A 57 -14.89 -13.84 13.27
C SER A 57 -15.86 -14.20 12.14
N ASN A 58 -16.10 -13.28 11.19
CA ASN A 58 -17.11 -13.47 10.15
C ASN A 58 -16.60 -14.29 8.95
N PHE A 59 -15.28 -14.31 8.71
CA PHE A 59 -14.68 -14.96 7.54
C PHE A 59 -13.46 -15.84 7.89
N PRO A 60 -13.56 -16.76 8.87
CA PRO A 60 -12.42 -17.53 9.38
C PRO A 60 -11.76 -18.43 8.33
N ASN A 61 -12.51 -18.85 7.31
CA ASN A 61 -12.03 -19.74 6.26
C ASN A 61 -11.35 -19.02 5.08
N ASN A 62 -11.25 -17.69 5.12
CA ASN A 62 -10.70 -16.87 4.03
C ASN A 62 -9.24 -16.48 4.30
N GLU A 63 -8.35 -17.47 4.35
CA GLU A 63 -6.95 -17.29 4.78
C GLU A 63 -6.18 -16.23 3.98
N SER A 64 -6.44 -16.10 2.68
CA SER A 64 -5.80 -15.06 1.85
C SER A 64 -6.15 -13.63 2.29
N TYR A 65 -7.41 -13.41 2.64
CA TYR A 65 -7.86 -12.12 3.17
C TYR A 65 -7.41 -11.91 4.61
N LEU A 66 -7.44 -12.94 5.45
CA LEU A 66 -6.93 -12.86 6.82
C LEU A 66 -5.44 -12.54 6.86
N THR A 67 -4.65 -13.14 5.99
CA THR A 67 -3.23 -12.80 5.80
C THR A 67 -3.07 -11.33 5.43
N SER A 68 -3.87 -10.84 4.48
CA SER A 68 -3.84 -9.44 4.05
C SER A 68 -4.26 -8.49 5.19
N ALA A 69 -5.28 -8.85 5.96
CA ALA A 69 -5.77 -8.09 7.11
C ALA A 69 -4.73 -8.04 8.24
N ARG A 70 -4.06 -9.17 8.55
CA ARG A 70 -2.94 -9.23 9.51
C ARG A 70 -1.79 -8.34 9.09
N ILE A 71 -1.45 -8.29 7.79
CA ILE A 71 -0.44 -7.36 7.27
C ILE A 71 -0.86 -5.91 7.49
N LEU A 72 -2.12 -5.55 7.22
CA LEU A 72 -2.62 -4.19 7.43
C LEU A 72 -2.61 -3.80 8.92
N LEU A 73 -2.97 -4.73 9.80
CA LEU A 73 -2.93 -4.54 11.25
C LEU A 73 -1.49 -4.34 11.73
N ALA A 74 -0.56 -5.21 11.33
CA ALA A 74 0.87 -5.06 11.63
C ALA A 74 1.41 -3.70 11.16
N ASN A 75 1.07 -3.30 9.94
CA ASN A 75 1.45 -2.00 9.38
C ASN A 75 0.86 -0.83 10.19
N THR A 76 -0.38 -0.95 10.68
CA THR A 76 -1.00 0.07 11.54
C THR A 76 -0.23 0.21 12.84
N TYR A 77 0.14 -0.89 13.50
CA TYR A 77 0.98 -0.86 14.69
C TYR A 77 2.34 -0.20 14.41
N SER A 78 3.00 -0.55 13.30
CA SER A 78 4.27 0.07 12.91
C SER A 78 4.11 1.60 12.73
N LEU A 79 3.10 2.03 11.97
CA LEU A 79 2.81 3.44 11.69
C LEU A 79 2.46 4.26 12.94
N SER A 80 1.96 3.60 13.98
CA SER A 80 1.55 4.20 15.26
C SER A 80 2.65 4.10 16.32
N GLY A 81 3.85 3.59 15.98
CA GLY A 81 4.97 3.44 16.89
C GLY A 81 4.91 2.20 17.81
N ASN A 82 3.88 1.35 17.70
CA ASN A 82 3.75 0.14 18.50
C ASN A 82 4.56 -1.03 17.90
N LYS A 83 5.88 -0.94 18.02
CA LYS A 83 6.83 -1.91 17.44
C LYS A 83 6.61 -3.33 17.96
N LEU A 84 6.34 -3.49 19.26
CA LEU A 84 6.12 -4.80 19.89
C LEU A 84 4.94 -5.54 19.27
N MET A 85 3.78 -4.89 19.15
CA MET A 85 2.60 -5.51 18.54
C MET A 85 2.81 -5.80 17.06
N SER A 86 3.44 -4.88 16.32
CA SER A 86 3.84 -5.12 14.92
C SER A 86 4.69 -6.39 14.77
N SER A 87 5.74 -6.54 15.59
CA SER A 87 6.63 -7.70 15.56
C SER A 87 5.90 -8.99 15.92
N ASN A 88 5.01 -8.96 16.91
CA ASN A 88 4.20 -10.12 17.28
C ASN A 88 3.30 -10.60 16.14
N VAL A 89 2.60 -9.69 15.45
CA VAL A 89 1.77 -10.06 14.30
C VAL A 89 2.62 -10.59 13.14
N ARG A 90 3.77 -9.97 12.86
CA ARG A 90 4.70 -10.39 11.79
C ARG A 90 5.32 -11.76 12.05
N MET A 91 5.66 -12.07 13.30
CA MET A 91 6.16 -13.39 13.69
C MET A 91 5.14 -14.48 13.38
N LYS A 92 3.87 -14.28 13.76
CA LYS A 92 2.78 -15.20 13.43
C LYS A 92 2.59 -15.37 11.93
N LEU A 93 2.67 -14.27 11.17
CA LEU A 93 2.61 -14.31 9.70
C LEU A 93 3.75 -15.13 9.09
N ASN A 94 4.97 -15.03 9.62
CA ASN A 94 6.13 -15.77 9.12
C ASN A 94 6.11 -17.25 9.50
N GLN A 95 5.46 -17.62 10.61
CA GLN A 95 5.25 -19.02 11.00
C GLN A 95 4.14 -19.70 10.19
N SER A 96 3.22 -18.91 9.62
CA SER A 96 2.17 -19.44 8.74
C SER A 96 2.71 -19.78 7.35
N SER A 97 2.17 -20.83 6.73
CA SER A 97 2.42 -21.16 5.32
C SER A 97 1.62 -20.27 4.35
N ALA A 98 0.92 -19.25 4.87
CA ALA A 98 0.00 -18.44 4.10
C ALA A 98 0.74 -17.55 3.10
N LYS A 99 0.31 -17.59 1.84
CA LYS A 99 0.91 -16.80 0.76
C LYS A 99 0.38 -15.37 0.80
N LYS A 100 1.30 -14.42 0.96
CA LYS A 100 1.01 -12.99 0.88
C LYS A 100 0.64 -12.63 -0.57
N VAL A 101 -0.49 -11.96 -0.75
CA VAL A 101 -0.85 -11.38 -2.06
C VAL A 101 0.06 -10.17 -2.31
N VAL A 102 0.92 -10.27 -3.32
CA VAL A 102 1.85 -9.19 -3.67
C VAL A 102 1.12 -8.13 -4.47
N GLY A 103 1.11 -6.90 -3.96
CA GLY A 103 0.58 -5.75 -4.68
C GLY A 103 1.37 -5.47 -5.97
N CYS A 104 0.65 -5.06 -7.02
CA CYS A 104 1.25 -4.69 -8.29
C CYS A 104 0.66 -3.39 -8.81
N SER A 105 1.47 -2.67 -9.57
CA SER A 105 1.05 -1.53 -10.37
C SER A 105 1.31 -1.83 -11.84
N TRP A 106 0.49 -1.30 -12.73
CA TRP A 106 0.68 -1.49 -14.17
C TRP A 106 0.29 -0.26 -14.97
N THR A 107 0.90 -0.14 -16.14
CA THR A 107 0.68 0.93 -17.12
C THR A 107 0.52 0.32 -18.51
N VAL A 108 -0.07 1.10 -19.42
CA VAL A 108 -0.09 0.81 -20.85
C VAL A 108 0.80 1.81 -21.57
N VAL A 109 1.78 1.29 -22.31
CA VAL A 109 2.68 2.09 -23.15
C VAL A 109 2.74 1.43 -24.52
N ASN A 110 2.44 2.19 -25.58
CA ASN A 110 2.43 1.70 -26.97
C ASN A 110 1.63 0.40 -27.16
N GLY A 111 0.45 0.32 -26.56
CA GLY A 111 -0.44 -0.84 -26.63
C GLY A 111 -0.02 -2.06 -25.81
N LYS A 112 1.10 -1.99 -25.06
CA LYS A 112 1.61 -3.09 -24.23
C LYS A 112 1.40 -2.80 -22.75
N VAL A 113 1.02 -3.84 -22.00
CA VAL A 113 0.86 -3.78 -20.54
C VAL A 113 2.19 -4.09 -19.87
N TYR A 114 2.65 -3.19 -19.01
CA TYR A 114 3.83 -3.38 -18.18
C TYR A 114 3.42 -3.45 -16.72
N ARG A 115 3.83 -4.51 -16.02
CA ARG A 115 3.50 -4.76 -14.61
C ARG A 115 4.76 -4.63 -13.76
N PHE A 116 4.59 -4.08 -12.57
CA PHE A 116 5.64 -3.83 -11.60
C PHE A 116 5.20 -4.34 -10.24
N ARG A 117 6.06 -5.14 -9.60
CA ARG A 117 5.96 -5.51 -8.18
C ARG A 117 6.97 -4.70 -7.37
N ALA A 118 6.69 -4.54 -6.07
CA ALA A 118 7.61 -3.81 -5.21
C ALA A 118 8.99 -4.49 -5.18
N HIS A 119 10.05 -3.69 -5.39
CA HIS A 119 11.45 -4.11 -5.43
C HIS A 119 11.79 -5.18 -6.49
N GLU A 120 10.95 -5.31 -7.53
CA GLU A 120 11.19 -6.27 -8.60
C GLU A 120 12.41 -5.89 -9.44
N LYS A 121 13.33 -6.85 -9.65
CA LYS A 121 14.54 -6.68 -10.47
C LYS A 121 14.58 -7.57 -11.71
N SER A 122 13.57 -8.43 -11.90
CA SER A 122 13.47 -9.36 -13.04
C SER A 122 13.01 -8.70 -14.34
N ASN A 123 12.54 -7.46 -14.28
CA ASN A 123 12.08 -6.74 -15.46
C ASN A 123 13.31 -6.28 -16.31
N PRO A 124 13.32 -6.44 -17.65
CA PRO A 124 14.42 -5.99 -18.50
C PRO A 124 14.79 -4.51 -18.36
N TYR A 125 13.83 -3.67 -17.96
CA TYR A 125 14.02 -2.24 -17.74
C TYR A 125 14.43 -1.90 -16.30
N SER A 126 14.57 -2.88 -15.40
CA SER A 126 14.78 -2.64 -13.97
C SER A 126 15.97 -1.73 -13.70
N SER A 127 17.12 -1.99 -14.34
CA SER A 127 18.34 -1.19 -14.13
C SER A 127 18.12 0.28 -14.49
N GLN A 128 17.49 0.55 -15.65
CA GLN A 128 17.17 1.92 -16.09
C GLN A 128 16.16 2.59 -15.15
N ILE A 129 15.15 1.85 -14.70
CA ILE A 129 14.14 2.37 -13.77
C ILE A 129 14.78 2.75 -12.43
N PHE A 130 15.62 1.89 -11.86
CA PHE A 130 16.28 2.19 -10.58
C PHE A 130 17.26 3.36 -10.71
N GLU A 131 18.03 3.44 -11.80
CA GLU A 131 18.91 4.57 -12.06
C GLU A 131 18.15 5.90 -12.13
N GLU A 132 17.08 5.96 -12.93
CA GLU A 132 16.25 7.16 -13.03
C GLU A 132 15.49 7.45 -11.74
N SER A 133 15.11 6.43 -10.98
CA SER A 133 14.48 6.61 -9.65
C SER A 133 15.44 7.34 -8.70
N THR A 134 16.72 6.99 -8.70
CA THR A 134 17.76 7.65 -7.90
C THR A 134 17.97 9.10 -8.35
N ARG A 135 18.07 9.36 -9.65
CA ARG A 135 18.20 10.73 -10.16
C ARG A 135 16.99 11.60 -9.83
N LEU A 136 15.80 11.02 -9.94
CA LEU A 136 14.54 11.70 -9.66
C LEU A 136 14.41 12.02 -8.17
N ILE A 137 14.67 11.07 -7.28
CA ILE A 137 14.56 11.32 -5.83
C ILE A 137 15.50 12.44 -5.38
N ASP A 138 16.74 12.47 -5.87
CA ASP A 138 17.71 13.54 -5.57
C ASP A 138 17.20 14.91 -6.00
N ARG A 139 16.58 15.00 -7.19
CA ARG A 139 15.96 16.24 -7.67
C ARG A 139 14.80 16.65 -6.80
N LEU A 140 13.89 15.74 -6.46
CA LEU A 140 12.72 16.07 -5.65
C LEU A 140 13.10 16.54 -4.25
N ILE A 141 14.11 15.91 -3.63
CA ILE A 141 14.63 16.34 -2.33
C ILE A 141 15.14 17.78 -2.37
N LYS A 142 15.87 18.16 -3.43
CA LYS A 142 16.31 19.55 -3.65
C LYS A 142 15.15 20.53 -3.81
N HIS A 143 13.98 20.05 -4.25
CA HIS A 143 12.75 20.85 -4.37
C HIS A 143 11.82 20.72 -3.15
N GLY A 144 12.32 20.19 -2.03
CA GLY A 144 11.61 20.18 -0.76
C GLY A 144 10.81 18.91 -0.45
N TYR A 145 10.83 17.89 -1.31
CA TYR A 145 10.27 16.59 -0.97
C TYR A 145 11.08 15.95 0.16
N LYS A 146 10.40 15.48 1.20
CA LYS A 146 11.00 14.75 2.32
C LYS A 146 10.40 13.34 2.37
N PRO A 147 11.20 12.28 2.17
CA PRO A 147 10.75 10.91 2.34
C PRO A 147 10.11 10.70 3.71
N ASP A 148 8.92 10.13 3.74
CA ASP A 148 8.19 9.85 4.98
C ASP A 148 8.50 8.43 5.44
N GLU A 149 9.57 8.30 6.25
CA GLU A 149 10.05 7.02 6.79
C GLU A 149 8.99 6.26 7.60
N SER A 150 7.95 6.95 8.08
CA SER A 150 6.87 6.27 8.83
C SER A 150 6.12 5.24 7.97
N TRP A 151 6.18 5.36 6.64
CA TRP A 151 5.62 4.36 5.71
C TRP A 151 6.49 3.12 5.51
N ILE A 152 7.68 3.08 6.10
CA ILE A 152 8.53 1.91 6.16
C ILE A 152 8.11 1.09 7.40
N THR A 153 7.26 0.09 7.15
CA THR A 153 6.61 -0.68 8.23
C THR A 153 7.46 -1.82 8.79
N ARG A 154 8.74 -1.89 8.41
CA ARG A 154 9.70 -2.89 8.86
C ARG A 154 11.03 -2.21 9.17
N GLU A 155 11.87 -2.89 9.92
CA GLU A 155 13.24 -2.44 10.10
C GLU A 155 14.02 -2.55 8.77
N LEU A 156 14.88 -1.55 8.55
CA LEU A 156 15.81 -1.53 7.44
C LEU A 156 17.03 -2.37 7.79
N ASN A 157 17.58 -3.07 6.80
CA ASN A 157 18.89 -3.68 6.95
C ASN A 157 20.01 -2.65 6.71
N GLU A 158 21.25 -3.01 7.05
CA GLU A 158 22.41 -2.10 6.98
C GLU A 158 22.67 -1.53 5.58
N CYS A 159 22.24 -2.25 4.53
CA CYS A 159 22.41 -1.86 3.14
C CYS A 159 21.23 -1.04 2.58
N GLU A 160 20.16 -0.85 3.35
CA GLU A 160 18.95 -0.14 2.92
C GLU A 160 18.92 1.29 3.46
N THR A 161 18.52 2.23 2.60
CA THR A 161 18.19 3.60 2.99
C THR A 161 16.68 3.80 2.88
N VAL A 162 16.18 4.87 3.49
CA VAL A 162 14.76 5.25 3.41
C VAL A 162 14.34 5.41 1.95
N GLU A 163 15.16 6.08 1.15
CA GLU A 163 14.95 6.29 -0.28
C GLU A 163 14.98 4.98 -1.06
N SER A 164 15.98 4.11 -0.82
CA SER A 164 16.12 2.87 -1.59
C SER A 164 14.92 1.94 -1.38
N VAL A 165 14.31 1.96 -0.19
CA VAL A 165 13.07 1.23 0.08
C VAL A 165 11.86 1.90 -0.57
N LEU A 166 11.65 3.19 -0.34
CA LEU A 166 10.44 3.88 -0.82
C LEU A 166 10.42 3.97 -2.37
N CYS A 167 11.57 4.16 -3.01
CA CYS A 167 11.69 4.14 -4.47
C CYS A 167 11.38 2.77 -5.09
N GLY A 168 11.51 1.68 -4.33
CA GLY A 168 11.15 0.35 -4.77
C GLY A 168 9.65 0.05 -4.82
N HIS A 169 8.78 0.98 -4.40
CA HIS A 169 7.34 0.77 -4.47
C HIS A 169 6.85 0.65 -5.93
N SER A 170 5.97 -0.32 -6.18
CA SER A 170 5.53 -0.66 -7.55
C SER A 170 4.93 0.50 -8.33
N GLU A 171 4.24 1.42 -7.65
CA GLU A 171 3.67 2.62 -8.28
C GLU A 171 4.77 3.56 -8.79
N ARG A 172 5.83 3.78 -8.00
CA ARG A 172 6.97 4.61 -8.40
C ARG A 172 7.70 4.00 -9.57
N LEU A 173 7.95 2.69 -9.52
CA LEU A 173 8.57 1.96 -10.63
C LEU A 173 7.75 2.13 -11.92
N ALA A 174 6.42 2.04 -11.82
CA ALA A 174 5.54 2.24 -12.96
C ALA A 174 5.57 3.69 -13.48
N ILE A 175 5.59 4.70 -12.60
CA ILE A 175 5.69 6.11 -13.01
C ILE A 175 7.05 6.39 -13.67
N VAL A 176 8.15 5.98 -13.06
CA VAL A 176 9.50 6.18 -13.60
C VAL A 176 9.66 5.48 -14.95
N PHE A 177 9.12 4.26 -15.08
CA PHE A 177 9.08 3.59 -16.38
C PHE A 177 8.33 4.42 -17.43
N ASN A 178 7.17 5.01 -17.10
CA ASN A 178 6.47 5.87 -18.06
C ASN A 178 7.28 7.12 -18.43
N LEU A 179 7.96 7.74 -17.48
CA LEU A 179 8.82 8.91 -17.73
C LEU A 179 9.98 8.54 -18.69
N LEU A 180 10.55 7.34 -18.53
CA LEU A 180 11.59 6.81 -19.42
C LEU A 180 11.08 6.53 -20.84
N GLN A 181 9.86 6.00 -20.98
CA GLN A 181 9.33 5.60 -22.29
C GLN A 181 8.73 6.74 -23.10
N ARG A 182 8.54 7.92 -22.51
CA ARG A 182 7.76 9.01 -23.11
C ARG A 182 8.59 10.30 -23.19
N PRO A 183 9.08 10.68 -24.38
CA PRO A 183 9.89 11.88 -24.56
C PRO A 183 9.11 13.19 -24.43
N ILE A 184 7.77 13.13 -24.51
CA ILE A 184 6.88 14.30 -24.41
C ILE A 184 6.01 14.14 -23.15
N PRO A 185 5.84 15.20 -22.33
CA PRO A 185 4.93 15.19 -21.19
C PRO A 185 3.52 14.84 -21.65
N THR A 186 3.07 13.63 -21.32
CA THR A 186 1.74 13.12 -21.64
C THR A 186 1.13 12.52 -20.40
N ARG A 187 -0.21 12.46 -20.36
CA ARG A 187 -0.93 11.90 -19.21
C ARG A 187 -0.47 10.46 -18.93
N ILE A 188 0.08 10.24 -17.73
CA ILE A 188 0.44 8.91 -17.24
C ILE A 188 -0.77 8.30 -16.55
N GLN A 189 -1.11 7.07 -16.91
CA GLN A 189 -2.17 6.30 -16.27
C GLN A 189 -1.56 5.05 -15.62
N ILE A 190 -1.62 5.02 -14.28
CA ILE A 190 -1.21 3.87 -13.48
C ILE A 190 -2.44 3.25 -12.86
N VAL A 191 -2.57 1.93 -12.98
CA VAL A 191 -3.55 1.14 -12.25
C VAL A 191 -2.81 0.31 -11.20
N GLN A 192 -3.41 0.11 -10.03
CA GLN A 192 -2.79 -0.57 -8.91
C GLN A 192 -3.78 -1.49 -8.21
N SER A 193 -3.31 -2.65 -7.74
CA SER A 193 -4.14 -3.61 -7.01
C SER A 193 -4.29 -3.30 -5.52
N LEU A 194 -3.42 -2.45 -4.98
CA LEU A 194 -3.45 -2.00 -3.59
C LEU A 194 -3.62 -0.49 -3.52
N ARG A 195 -4.04 0.01 -2.36
CA ARG A 195 -4.12 1.46 -2.13
C ARG A 195 -2.72 2.07 -2.05
N ILE A 196 -2.52 3.20 -2.72
CA ILE A 196 -1.27 3.95 -2.74
C ILE A 196 -0.76 4.27 -1.33
N CYS A 197 0.55 4.11 -1.14
CA CYS A 197 1.21 4.47 0.12
C CYS A 197 1.17 6.00 0.34
N GLY A 198 1.10 6.46 1.59
CA GLY A 198 0.98 7.91 1.85
C GLY A 198 2.20 8.69 1.39
N ASP A 199 3.39 8.10 1.49
CA ASP A 199 4.63 8.68 0.96
C ASP A 199 4.63 8.75 -0.59
N CYS A 200 4.19 7.70 -1.27
CA CYS A 200 4.03 7.64 -2.73
C CYS A 200 3.06 8.71 -3.21
N ARG A 201 1.95 8.89 -2.48
CA ARG A 201 0.94 9.92 -2.73
C ARG A 201 1.52 11.33 -2.57
N LYS A 202 2.38 11.57 -1.57
CA LYS A 202 3.09 12.86 -1.41
C LYS A 202 4.10 13.05 -2.54
N TRP A 203 4.94 12.06 -2.77
CA TRP A 203 6.01 12.07 -3.78
C TRP A 203 5.52 12.43 -5.18
N LYS A 204 4.43 11.82 -5.64
CA LYS A 204 3.90 12.13 -6.98
C LYS A 204 3.44 13.58 -7.15
N ASN A 205 3.11 14.29 -6.06
CA ASN A 205 2.72 15.69 -6.12
C ASN A 205 3.92 16.62 -6.38
N TYR A 206 5.15 16.13 -6.20
CA TYR A 206 6.38 16.86 -6.54
C TYR A 206 6.88 16.58 -7.97
N LEU A 207 6.20 15.70 -8.73
CA LEU A 207 6.53 15.40 -10.13
C LEU A 207 5.93 16.40 -11.13
N ILE A 208 5.15 17.37 -10.64
CA ILE A 208 4.39 18.35 -11.42
C ILE A 208 5.08 19.71 -11.31
#